data_AF-A0A7X8MBE0-F1
#
_entry.id   AF-A0A7X8MBE0-F1
#
_cell.length_a   1.000
_cell.length_b   1.000
_cell.length_c   1.000
_cell.angle_alpha   90.00
_cell.angle_beta   90.00
_cell.angle_gamma   90.00
#
_symmetry.space_group_name_H-M   'P 1'
#
loop_
_entity.id
_entity.type
_entity.pdbx_description
1 polymer ?
#
loop_
_entity_poly.entity_id
_entity_poly.type
_entity_poly.pdbx_seq_one_letter_code
_entity_poly.pdbx_strand_id
1 'polypeptide(L)'
;MKSKVFSLLSMGCVVLAGLLVLPFLTLAQEKPLAKKVDHIFITSDQAQTLFSFFKDTLQLPEFWPFSQSQDFSSGGLSLGNVILEFVSFGKEAGKAQKTSFQGIAFEPTMGADAIVGELAGRQITPSAKQPYKFEMNGRVLAEWTNVLLSDMPRADATVFFCDYKGREAVTEGQKAISDELVKRGGGPLGIVGVAEITVGVQDIEEARGKWSALLAPSPRISDDTFVFESGPRIRLVRAESPGIQSIVLTVRSLDDAERFLKERRLLVKDVGHIGISPKAIGELWIRLVEAGQAREPAHPLIGTGQGVDHVGIAVRDLKKTRDDYEQALGFKFMEIPPQPGGFVPHIIYFENTSYLELQPIGALPFIAKMFDYADGYMDFAEKYEGAVFLGMAISSAKDAADYLKARNFQAYLNVEEAPGFYDLVEISHEPSGEKHAFPLAIFFVEYAFDPERPARLAARREQGLMDHPNTARRLYSVWFAVRDLEASLRSLQEAGLEPGETREARFLEAKGREVKAGDGCLLLLQSIDKKGVVNKFLSDRHDGEIIGVSVEVSDVEKARSLIESRSGQKLEPYDGFYGRSILIPPELTHGVWLELFQR
;
A
#
# COMPACT_ATOMS: atom_id res chain seq x y z
N MET A 1 -63.31 23.38 -28.85
CA MET A 1 -62.47 22.21 -28.48
C MET A 1 -61.06 22.71 -28.19
N LYS A 2 -60.56 22.41 -26.98
CA LYS A 2 -59.17 22.47 -26.49
C LYS A 2 -58.45 23.84 -26.46
N SER A 3 -58.40 24.35 -25.22
CA SER A 3 -57.55 25.35 -24.56
C SER A 3 -56.03 25.07 -24.68
N LYS A 4 -55.05 25.91 -24.35
CA LYS A 4 -54.90 26.97 -23.32
C LYS A 4 -53.46 27.54 -23.47
N VAL A 5 -53.22 28.85 -23.39
CA VAL A 5 -51.95 29.46 -22.92
C VAL A 5 -52.25 30.84 -22.27
N PHE A 6 -51.59 31.07 -21.12
CA PHE A 6 -51.46 32.30 -20.31
C PHE A 6 -50.91 33.49 -21.14
N SER A 7 -51.04 34.78 -20.81
CA SER A 7 -50.63 35.51 -19.61
C SER A 7 -50.93 37.01 -19.87
N LEU A 8 -51.24 37.80 -18.84
CA LEU A 8 -50.64 39.10 -18.52
C LEU A 8 -51.55 39.83 -17.52
N LEU A 9 -51.04 40.17 -16.33
CA LEU A 9 -50.68 41.56 -15.97
C LEU A 9 -50.37 41.71 -14.47
N SER A 10 -49.43 42.62 -14.25
CA SER A 10 -48.79 43.13 -13.04
C SER A 10 -49.71 43.87 -12.05
N MET A 11 -49.29 43.88 -10.78
CA MET A 11 -49.23 45.01 -9.80
C MET A 11 -49.30 44.36 -8.41
N GLY A 12 -48.41 44.60 -7.45
CA GLY A 12 -47.96 45.88 -6.91
C GLY A 12 -47.85 45.68 -5.39
N CYS A 13 -46.75 46.12 -4.80
CA CYS A 13 -46.31 45.86 -3.43
C CYS A 13 -47.32 46.22 -2.32
N VAL A 14 -47.35 45.41 -1.25
CA VAL A 14 -47.46 45.92 0.13
C VAL A 14 -46.44 45.19 1.01
N VAL A 15 -45.56 45.99 1.61
CA VAL A 15 -44.51 45.63 2.55
C VAL A 15 -45.14 45.31 3.91
N LEU A 16 -44.86 44.12 4.47
CA LEU A 16 -44.99 43.87 5.91
C LEU A 16 -43.59 43.54 6.46
N ALA A 17 -43.02 44.49 7.18
CA ALA A 17 -41.79 44.32 7.93
C ALA A 17 -42.08 43.47 9.18
N GLY A 18 -41.90 42.15 9.07
CA GLY A 18 -41.81 41.25 10.20
C GLY A 18 -40.35 41.06 10.59
N LEU A 19 -39.95 41.57 11.76
CA LEU A 19 -38.69 41.21 12.40
C LEU A 19 -38.68 39.69 12.67
N LEU A 20 -38.02 38.93 11.79
CA LEU A 20 -37.55 37.58 12.08
C LEU A 20 -36.14 37.69 12.63
N VAL A 21 -36.04 37.78 13.96
CA VAL A 21 -34.80 37.45 14.68
C VAL A 21 -34.67 35.94 14.58
N LEU A 22 -33.99 35.46 13.54
CA LEU A 22 -33.48 34.09 13.51
C LEU A 22 -32.51 33.95 14.69
N PRO A 23 -32.72 33.02 15.64
CA PRO A 23 -31.66 32.68 16.56
C PRO A 23 -30.55 32.08 15.71
N PHE A 24 -29.41 32.74 15.64
CA PHE A 24 -28.16 32.05 15.37
C PHE A 24 -28.02 31.03 16.50
N LEU A 25 -28.57 29.83 16.30
CA LEU A 25 -28.08 28.64 16.95
C LEU A 25 -26.62 28.55 16.53
N THR A 26 -25.75 29.07 17.39
CA THR A 26 -24.35 28.67 17.40
C THR A 26 -24.36 27.16 17.55
N LEU A 27 -24.26 26.44 16.43
CA LEU A 27 -23.85 25.04 16.44
C LEU A 27 -22.54 25.05 17.21
N ALA A 28 -22.58 24.55 18.45
CA ALA A 28 -21.39 24.38 19.25
C ALA A 28 -20.43 23.53 18.40
N GLN A 29 -19.28 24.09 18.04
CA GLN A 29 -18.30 23.41 17.22
C GLN A 29 -17.89 22.14 17.97
N GLU A 30 -18.14 20.97 17.37
CA GLU A 30 -17.74 19.68 17.95
C GLU A 30 -16.24 19.72 18.24
N LYS A 31 -15.84 19.38 19.47
CA LYS A 31 -14.43 19.35 19.87
C LYS A 31 -13.87 17.95 19.66
N PRO A 32 -12.62 17.79 19.21
CA PRO A 32 -12.00 16.47 19.14
C PRO A 32 -11.99 15.82 20.53
N LEU A 33 -12.31 14.53 20.63
CA LEU A 33 -12.23 13.80 21.91
C LEU A 33 -10.82 13.28 22.18
N ALA A 34 -10.09 12.92 21.11
CA ALA A 34 -8.72 12.41 21.16
C ALA A 34 -7.75 13.46 20.60
N LYS A 35 -6.61 13.67 21.27
CA LYS A 35 -5.50 14.46 20.73
C LYS A 35 -4.61 13.64 19.80
N LYS A 36 -4.31 12.42 20.22
CA LYS A 36 -3.42 11.45 19.56
C LYS A 36 -3.64 10.06 20.14
N VAL A 37 -3.03 9.06 19.51
CA VAL A 37 -2.79 7.75 20.13
C VAL A 37 -1.71 7.93 21.21
N ASP A 38 -2.04 7.56 22.45
CA ASP A 38 -1.12 7.61 23.60
C ASP A 38 -0.19 6.40 23.60
N HIS A 39 -0.79 5.22 23.62
CA HIS A 39 -0.08 3.95 23.59
C HIS A 39 -0.89 2.89 22.87
N ILE A 40 -0.18 1.88 22.39
CA ILE A 40 -0.73 0.60 21.95
C ILE A 40 -0.17 -0.48 22.87
N PHE A 41 -0.96 -1.49 23.20
CA PHE A 41 -0.51 -2.55 24.08
C PHE A 41 -0.59 -3.94 23.44
N ILE A 42 0.43 -4.73 23.73
CA ILE A 42 0.57 -6.13 23.32
C ILE A 42 0.22 -6.98 24.53
N THR A 43 -0.64 -7.97 24.35
CA THR A 43 -0.78 -9.05 25.33
C THR A 43 0.07 -10.24 24.94
N SER A 44 0.69 -10.93 25.90
CA SER A 44 1.43 -12.17 25.65
C SER A 44 1.76 -12.94 26.92
N ASP A 45 1.73 -14.28 26.86
CA ASP A 45 2.37 -15.14 27.87
C ASP A 45 3.89 -14.95 27.97
N GLN A 46 4.51 -14.31 26.96
CA GLN A 46 5.94 -13.99 26.90
C GLN A 46 6.19 -12.48 26.93
N ALA A 47 5.28 -11.68 27.52
CA ALA A 47 5.37 -10.22 27.50
C ALA A 47 6.71 -9.67 28.01
N GLN A 48 7.29 -10.25 29.07
CA GLN A 48 8.60 -9.83 29.58
C GLN A 48 9.74 -10.14 28.60
N THR A 49 9.69 -11.29 27.92
CA THR A 49 10.68 -11.67 26.89
C THR A 49 10.59 -10.72 25.71
N LEU A 50 9.38 -10.41 25.25
CA LEU A 50 9.15 -9.43 24.18
C LEU A 50 9.63 -8.04 24.60
N PHE A 51 9.25 -7.57 25.79
CA PHE A 51 9.74 -6.29 26.34
C PHE A 51 11.28 -6.22 26.31
N SER A 52 11.94 -7.28 26.79
CA SER A 52 13.42 -7.34 26.80
C SER A 52 14.00 -7.38 25.38
N PHE A 53 13.37 -8.10 24.45
CA PHE A 53 13.78 -8.10 23.05
C PHE A 53 13.72 -6.69 22.44
N PHE A 54 12.60 -5.98 22.58
CA PHE A 54 12.45 -4.63 22.03
C PHE A 54 13.37 -3.63 22.74
N LYS A 55 13.54 -3.75 24.06
CA LYS A 55 14.43 -2.89 24.84
C LYS A 55 15.90 -3.12 24.51
N ASP A 56 16.36 -4.37 24.50
CA ASP A 56 17.80 -4.67 24.47
C ASP A 56 18.30 -4.91 23.05
N THR A 57 17.50 -5.58 22.20
CA THR A 57 17.87 -5.85 20.81
C THR A 57 17.60 -4.65 19.91
N LEU A 58 16.42 -4.03 20.03
CA LEU A 58 16.06 -2.85 19.25
C LEU A 58 16.43 -1.52 19.94
N GLN A 59 17.00 -1.60 21.15
CA GLN A 59 17.51 -0.46 21.93
C GLN A 59 16.46 0.62 22.24
N LEU A 60 15.18 0.24 22.29
CA LEU A 60 14.11 1.19 22.57
C LEU A 60 14.24 1.75 24.00
N PRO A 61 14.06 3.07 24.18
CA PRO A 61 14.08 3.67 25.50
C PRO A 61 12.92 3.18 26.36
N GLU A 62 13.24 2.83 27.60
CA GLU A 62 12.26 2.40 28.60
C GLU A 62 11.54 3.61 29.21
N PHE A 63 10.23 3.66 29.07
CA PHE A 63 9.40 4.68 29.72
C PHE A 63 8.99 4.25 31.14
N TRP A 64 8.65 2.97 31.32
CA TRP A 64 8.57 2.34 32.63
C TRP A 64 9.04 0.88 32.59
N PRO A 65 9.69 0.39 33.66
CA PRO A 65 10.21 -0.96 33.69
C PRO A 65 9.09 -1.99 33.70
N PHE A 66 9.38 -3.17 33.14
CA PHE A 66 8.49 -4.31 33.25
C PHE A 66 8.36 -4.74 34.71
N SER A 67 7.16 -4.59 35.27
CA SER A 67 6.91 -4.82 36.69
C SER A 67 5.51 -5.40 36.95
N GLN A 68 5.39 -6.15 38.04
CA GLN A 68 4.13 -6.76 38.47
C GLN A 68 3.31 -5.76 39.28
N SER A 69 2.08 -5.49 38.82
CA SER A 69 1.01 -4.81 39.55
C SER A 69 0.06 -5.84 40.17
N GLN A 70 -1.00 -5.38 40.84
CA GLN A 70 -1.95 -6.27 41.54
C GLN A 70 -2.62 -7.29 40.61
N ASP A 71 -3.03 -6.86 39.40
CA ASP A 71 -3.84 -7.68 38.49
C ASP A 71 -3.12 -8.08 37.18
N PHE A 72 -1.99 -7.44 36.87
CA PHE A 72 -1.21 -7.67 35.65
C PHE A 72 0.25 -7.27 35.82
N SER A 73 1.12 -7.74 34.93
CA SER A 73 2.47 -7.20 34.75
C SER A 73 2.52 -6.36 33.48
N SER A 74 3.17 -5.20 33.50
CA SER A 74 3.46 -4.47 32.27
C SER A 74 4.75 -3.66 32.29
N GLY A 75 5.23 -3.34 31.09
CA GLY A 75 6.39 -2.48 30.82
C GLY A 75 6.16 -1.66 29.54
N GLY A 76 6.65 -0.43 29.51
CA GLY A 76 6.41 0.51 28.40
C GLY A 76 7.71 0.98 27.75
N LEU A 77 7.78 0.90 26.42
CA LEU A 77 8.90 1.38 25.61
C LEU A 77 8.47 2.49 24.65
N SER A 78 9.32 3.47 24.39
CA SER A 78 9.01 4.54 23.45
C SER A 78 9.30 4.14 22.00
N LEU A 79 8.32 4.34 21.12
CA LEU A 79 8.49 4.34 19.66
C LEU A 79 8.61 5.75 19.09
N GLY A 80 8.82 6.77 19.95
CA GLY A 80 8.95 8.18 19.55
C GLY A 80 7.65 8.94 19.77
N ASN A 81 6.65 8.73 18.92
CA ASN A 81 5.35 9.42 19.01
C ASN A 81 4.24 8.61 19.73
N VAL A 82 4.51 7.33 20.05
CA VAL A 82 3.59 6.40 20.72
C VAL A 82 4.41 5.56 21.73
N ILE A 83 3.78 5.17 22.84
CA ILE A 83 4.35 4.16 23.74
C ILE A 83 3.86 2.76 23.35
N LEU A 84 4.77 1.79 23.29
CA LEU A 84 4.47 0.38 23.13
C LEU A 84 4.49 -0.31 24.50
N GLU A 85 3.33 -0.70 24.97
CA GLU A 85 3.17 -1.42 26.23
C GLU A 85 3.14 -2.94 26.01
N PHE A 86 3.81 -3.68 26.88
CA PHE A 86 3.80 -5.14 26.92
C PHE A 86 3.10 -5.58 28.19
N VAL A 87 2.02 -6.36 28.07
CA VAL A 87 1.14 -6.73 29.17
C VAL A 87 1.04 -8.25 29.28
N SER A 88 1.14 -8.75 30.51
CA SER A 88 0.76 -10.10 30.88
C SER A 88 -0.34 -10.04 31.94
N PHE A 89 -1.52 -10.56 31.58
CA PHE A 89 -2.61 -10.71 32.55
C PHE A 89 -2.43 -12.01 33.33
N GLY A 90 -2.95 -12.07 34.57
CA GLY A 90 -2.93 -13.31 35.35
C GLY A 90 -3.57 -14.46 34.56
N LYS A 91 -2.94 -15.65 34.58
CA LYS A 91 -3.45 -16.83 33.84
C LYS A 91 -4.84 -17.20 34.35
N GLU A 92 -5.85 -17.09 33.49
CA GLU A 92 -7.09 -17.85 33.70
C GLU A 92 -6.77 -19.34 33.57
N ALA A 93 -7.25 -20.16 34.50
CA ALA A 93 -6.95 -21.59 34.53
C ALA A 93 -7.32 -22.27 33.20
N GLY A 94 -6.31 -22.63 32.40
CA GLY A 94 -6.45 -23.44 31.19
C GLY A 94 -6.44 -22.71 29.84
N LYS A 95 -6.24 -21.38 29.78
CA LYS A 95 -6.09 -20.65 28.49
C LYS A 95 -4.74 -19.94 28.40
N ALA A 96 -3.95 -20.30 27.38
CA ALA A 96 -2.73 -19.59 27.03
C ALA A 96 -3.08 -18.24 26.37
N GLN A 97 -2.37 -17.19 26.75
CA GLN A 97 -2.55 -15.85 26.19
C GLN A 97 -1.73 -15.73 24.89
N LYS A 98 -2.42 -15.65 23.76
CA LYS A 98 -1.79 -15.41 22.45
C LYS A 98 -1.09 -14.06 22.44
N THR A 99 0.05 -13.99 21.76
CA THR A 99 0.69 -12.72 21.46
C THR A 99 -0.10 -11.96 20.39
N SER A 100 -0.60 -10.77 20.72
CA SER A 100 -1.38 -9.93 19.81
C SER A 100 -1.34 -8.46 20.24
N PHE A 101 -1.53 -7.55 19.28
CA PHE A 101 -1.89 -6.17 19.57
C PHE A 101 -3.33 -6.15 20.09
N GLN A 102 -3.50 -5.80 21.37
CA GLN A 102 -4.75 -6.02 22.08
C GLN A 102 -5.47 -4.72 22.44
N GLY A 103 -4.88 -3.56 22.16
CA GLY A 103 -5.64 -2.32 22.23
C GLY A 103 -4.90 -1.02 21.89
N ILE A 104 -5.71 0.03 21.77
CA ILE A 104 -5.32 1.40 21.42
C ILE A 104 -5.86 2.32 22.51
N ALA A 105 -4.96 3.07 23.13
CA ALA A 105 -5.32 4.12 24.08
C ALA A 105 -5.22 5.49 23.42
N PHE A 106 -6.25 6.32 23.60
CA PHE A 106 -6.22 7.72 23.19
C PHE A 106 -5.91 8.64 24.36
N GLU A 107 -5.10 9.67 24.09
CA GLU A 107 -4.98 10.81 25.01
C GLU A 107 -6.22 11.70 24.85
N PRO A 108 -7.04 11.89 25.90
CA PRO A 108 -8.27 12.66 25.78
C PRO A 108 -8.00 14.17 25.81
N THR A 109 -8.80 14.96 25.10
CA THR A 109 -8.76 16.43 25.14
C THR A 109 -9.34 17.02 26.44
N MET A 110 -10.13 16.23 27.17
CA MET A 110 -10.84 16.63 28.40
C MET A 110 -10.87 15.49 29.41
N GLY A 111 -11.30 15.77 30.66
CA GLY A 111 -11.37 14.80 31.75
C GLY A 111 -12.30 13.61 31.46
N ALA A 112 -12.07 12.46 32.09
CA ALA A 112 -12.82 11.23 31.88
C ALA A 112 -14.35 11.41 32.02
N ASP A 113 -14.81 12.22 32.98
CA ASP A 113 -16.25 12.51 33.15
C ASP A 113 -16.83 13.29 31.97
N ALA A 114 -16.09 14.27 31.46
CA ALA A 114 -16.50 15.04 30.29
C ALA A 114 -16.48 14.18 29.03
N ILE A 115 -15.47 13.31 28.86
CA ILE A 115 -15.41 12.33 27.76
C ILE A 115 -16.65 11.43 27.77
N VAL A 116 -17.05 10.89 28.93
CA VAL A 116 -18.25 10.05 29.04
C VAL A 116 -19.51 10.82 28.59
N GLY A 117 -19.63 12.09 28.98
CA GLY A 117 -20.74 12.96 28.55
C GLY A 117 -20.77 13.19 27.04
N GLU A 118 -19.62 13.49 26.43
CA GLU A 118 -19.51 13.70 24.98
C GLU A 118 -19.78 12.40 24.20
N LEU A 119 -19.26 11.26 24.65
CA LEU A 119 -19.49 9.95 24.01
C LEU A 119 -20.99 9.61 23.94
N ALA A 120 -21.74 9.88 25.02
CA ALA A 120 -23.19 9.70 25.02
C ALA A 120 -23.89 10.59 23.98
N GLY A 121 -23.44 11.84 23.81
CA GLY A 121 -23.94 12.76 22.77
C GLY A 121 -23.66 12.27 21.35
N ARG A 122 -22.60 11.47 21.16
CA ARG A 122 -22.21 10.86 19.88
C ARG A 122 -22.76 9.45 19.66
N GLN A 123 -23.66 8.99 20.53
CA GLN A 123 -24.24 7.64 20.49
C GLN A 123 -23.18 6.52 20.58
N ILE A 124 -22.09 6.77 21.30
CA ILE A 124 -21.06 5.78 21.60
C ILE A 124 -21.21 5.39 23.07
N THR A 125 -21.35 4.09 23.37
CA THR A 125 -21.55 3.62 24.74
C THR A 125 -20.22 3.37 25.45
N PRO A 126 -19.78 4.24 26.39
CA PRO A 126 -18.64 3.93 27.23
C PRO A 126 -19.00 2.78 28.19
N SER A 127 -18.02 1.92 28.48
CA SER A 127 -18.10 1.01 29.62
C SER A 127 -17.88 1.77 30.94
N ALA A 128 -17.95 1.06 32.07
CA ALA A 128 -17.60 1.65 33.37
C ALA A 128 -16.16 2.19 33.36
N LYS A 129 -15.97 3.38 33.93
CA LYS A 129 -14.64 3.97 34.17
C LYS A 129 -13.83 3.06 35.08
N GLN A 130 -12.55 2.87 34.75
CA GLN A 130 -11.64 2.04 35.53
C GLN A 130 -10.48 2.90 36.04
N PRO A 131 -10.46 3.27 37.34
CA PRO A 131 -9.34 4.00 37.92
C PRO A 131 -8.17 3.06 38.19
N TYR A 132 -6.96 3.52 37.88
CA TYR A 132 -5.72 2.79 38.09
C TYR A 132 -4.68 3.66 38.79
N LYS A 133 -3.74 2.98 39.43
CA LYS A 133 -2.63 3.59 40.14
C LYS A 133 -1.39 2.71 39.97
N PHE A 134 -0.31 3.31 39.52
CA PHE A 134 0.99 2.67 39.45
C PHE A 134 1.86 3.16 40.61
N GLU A 135 2.28 2.23 41.46
CA GLU A 135 3.13 2.47 42.61
C GLU A 135 4.42 1.66 42.50
N MET A 136 5.54 2.30 42.80
CA MET A 136 6.84 1.63 42.88
C MET A 136 7.55 2.07 44.16
N ASN A 137 8.03 1.11 44.94
CA ASN A 137 8.71 1.35 46.22
C ASN A 137 7.94 2.27 47.19
N GLY A 138 6.61 2.11 47.25
CA GLY A 138 5.74 2.91 48.12
C GLY A 138 5.49 4.34 47.65
N ARG A 139 5.95 4.72 46.45
CA ARG A 139 5.67 6.01 45.81
C ARG A 139 4.72 5.82 44.64
N VAL A 140 3.68 6.64 44.60
CA VAL A 140 2.77 6.75 43.45
C VAL A 140 3.52 7.43 42.31
N LEU A 141 3.67 6.73 41.19
CA LEU A 141 4.33 7.25 40.00
C LEU A 141 3.34 7.77 38.97
N ALA A 142 2.18 7.13 38.83
CA ALA A 142 1.11 7.59 37.96
C ALA A 142 -0.26 7.16 38.49
N GLU A 143 -1.27 7.97 38.21
CA GLU A 143 -2.68 7.64 38.41
C GLU A 143 -3.43 8.01 37.14
N TRP A 144 -4.35 7.17 36.70
CA TRP A 144 -5.14 7.42 35.50
C TRP A 144 -6.52 6.78 35.59
N THR A 145 -7.42 7.19 34.71
CA THR A 145 -8.75 6.61 34.55
C THR A 145 -8.93 6.17 33.10
N ASN A 146 -9.19 4.89 32.91
CA ASN A 146 -9.55 4.36 31.60
C ASN A 146 -11.06 4.52 31.37
N VAL A 147 -11.44 5.03 30.20
CA VAL A 147 -12.81 5.03 29.68
C VAL A 147 -12.85 4.08 28.49
N LEU A 148 -13.28 2.84 28.72
CA LEU A 148 -13.33 1.80 27.68
C LEU A 148 -14.55 2.03 26.76
N LEU A 149 -14.42 1.65 25.50
CA LEU A 149 -15.48 1.80 24.50
C LEU A 149 -16.11 0.43 24.20
N SER A 150 -17.39 0.28 24.52
CA SER A 150 -18.10 -1.01 24.39
C SER A 150 -18.55 -1.31 22.96
N ASP A 151 -18.71 -0.27 22.13
CA ASP A 151 -19.34 -0.40 20.81
C ASP A 151 -18.35 -0.38 19.64
N MET A 152 -17.06 -0.15 19.93
CA MET A 152 -15.97 -0.28 18.97
C MET A 152 -15.60 -1.77 18.88
N PRO A 153 -15.27 -2.31 17.69
CA PRO A 153 -15.28 -3.76 17.42
C PRO A 153 -14.68 -4.59 18.56
N ARG A 154 -15.55 -5.39 19.19
CA ARG A 154 -15.32 -6.07 20.48
C ARG A 154 -14.68 -7.44 20.39
N ALA A 155 -14.13 -7.85 19.25
CA ALA A 155 -13.78 -9.26 19.08
C ALA A 155 -12.37 -9.62 19.58
N ASP A 156 -11.41 -8.67 19.63
CA ASP A 156 -10.04 -8.96 20.07
C ASP A 156 -9.14 -7.72 20.33
N ALA A 157 -9.63 -6.47 20.19
CA ALA A 157 -8.85 -5.27 20.52
C ALA A 157 -9.69 -4.27 21.35
N THR A 158 -9.08 -3.72 22.40
CA THR A 158 -9.71 -2.77 23.32
C THR A 158 -9.36 -1.34 22.91
N VAL A 159 -10.38 -0.53 22.63
CA VAL A 159 -10.21 0.90 22.37
C VAL A 159 -10.69 1.69 23.58
N PHE A 160 -9.88 2.62 24.08
CA PHE A 160 -10.20 3.37 25.30
C PHE A 160 -9.50 4.73 25.35
N PHE A 161 -10.00 5.62 26.20
CA PHE A 161 -9.29 6.85 26.58
C PHE A 161 -8.53 6.64 27.89
N CYS A 162 -7.28 7.09 27.94
CA CYS A 162 -6.44 7.06 29.14
C CYS A 162 -6.30 8.48 29.71
N ASP A 163 -7.05 8.80 30.77
CA ASP A 163 -7.00 10.10 31.43
C ASP A 163 -6.05 10.08 32.63
N TYR A 164 -4.83 10.59 32.45
CA TYR A 164 -3.84 10.71 33.52
C TYR A 164 -4.15 11.86 34.48
N LYS A 165 -4.01 11.60 35.78
CA LYS A 165 -3.84 12.67 36.78
C LYS A 165 -2.43 13.27 36.60
N GLY A 166 -2.35 14.59 36.52
CA GLY A 166 -1.07 15.27 36.26
C GLY A 166 -0.59 15.17 34.81
N ARG A 167 -1.51 15.40 33.84
CA ARG A 167 -1.25 15.29 32.40
C ARG A 167 0.04 15.98 31.94
N GLU A 168 0.34 17.16 32.47
CA GLU A 168 1.56 17.90 32.12
C GLU A 168 2.83 17.08 32.40
N ALA A 169 2.93 16.47 33.58
CA ALA A 169 4.08 15.64 33.95
C ALA A 169 4.20 14.38 33.07
N VAL A 170 3.07 13.78 32.67
CA VAL A 170 3.06 12.64 31.74
C VAL A 170 3.51 13.07 30.35
N THR A 171 3.01 14.21 29.85
CA THR A 171 3.43 14.79 28.56
C THR A 171 4.94 15.12 28.56
N GLU A 172 5.45 15.71 29.64
CA GLU A 172 6.89 15.97 29.80
C GLU A 172 7.71 14.68 29.82
N GLY A 173 7.24 13.64 30.54
CA GLY A 173 7.88 12.33 30.56
C GLY A 173 7.91 11.66 29.19
N GLN A 174 6.79 11.69 28.46
CA GLN A 174 6.70 11.20 27.09
C GLN A 174 7.64 11.95 26.15
N LYS A 175 7.73 13.27 26.29
CA LYS A 175 8.67 14.07 25.52
C LYS A 175 10.11 13.70 25.84
N ALA A 176 10.46 13.57 27.13
CA ALA A 176 11.82 13.23 27.54
C ALA A 176 12.26 11.86 27.00
N ILE A 177 11.37 10.87 27.02
CA ILE A 177 11.69 9.53 26.51
C ILE A 177 11.73 9.49 24.97
N SER A 178 10.91 10.31 24.30
CA SER A 178 10.99 10.52 22.85
C SER A 178 12.32 11.18 22.45
N ASP A 179 12.74 12.21 23.18
CA ASP A 179 14.04 12.88 22.97
C ASP A 179 15.21 11.90 23.22
N GLU A 180 15.06 10.94 24.14
CA GLU A 180 16.03 9.86 24.35
C GLU A 180 16.10 8.90 23.15
N LEU A 181 14.97 8.54 22.54
CA LEU A 181 14.98 7.76 21.29
C LEU A 181 15.76 8.50 20.20
N VAL A 182 15.53 9.81 20.06
CA VAL A 182 16.25 10.66 19.10
C VAL A 182 17.75 10.67 19.38
N LYS A 183 18.18 10.80 20.65
CA LYS A 183 19.60 10.76 21.05
C LYS A 183 20.26 9.42 20.70
N ARG A 184 19.52 8.31 20.79
CA ARG A 184 19.98 6.98 20.37
C ARG A 184 19.94 6.76 18.86
N GLY A 185 19.65 7.81 18.08
CA GLY A 185 19.49 7.70 16.63
C GLY A 185 18.25 6.90 16.20
N GLY A 186 17.35 6.53 17.11
CA GLY A 186 16.26 5.60 16.86
C GLY A 186 16.60 4.12 17.12
N GLY A 187 17.72 3.85 17.79
CA GLY A 187 18.26 2.50 17.95
C GLY A 187 18.80 1.94 16.63
N PRO A 188 19.12 0.64 16.56
CA PRO A 188 19.71 0.03 15.38
C PRO A 188 18.81 0.04 14.14
N LEU A 189 17.49 0.18 14.31
CA LEU A 189 16.54 0.33 13.22
C LEU A 189 16.37 1.79 12.76
N GLY A 190 16.93 2.76 13.50
CA GLY A 190 16.73 4.17 13.20
C GLY A 190 15.28 4.64 13.34
N ILE A 191 14.52 4.09 14.30
CA ILE A 191 13.09 4.40 14.50
C ILE A 191 12.89 5.88 14.83
N VAL A 192 11.91 6.49 14.16
CA VAL A 192 11.48 7.87 14.34
C VAL A 192 10.11 7.95 15.02
N GLY A 193 9.22 7.01 14.68
CA GLY A 193 7.81 7.07 15.05
C GLY A 193 7.02 5.86 14.56
N VAL A 194 5.74 5.83 14.90
CA VAL A 194 4.70 5.01 14.28
C VAL A 194 3.99 5.87 13.25
N ALA A 195 3.89 5.39 12.01
CA ALA A 195 3.18 6.05 10.91
C ALA A 195 1.69 5.67 10.87
N GLU A 196 1.38 4.38 11.03
CA GLU A 196 0.02 3.83 10.84
C GLU A 196 -0.24 2.67 11.79
N ILE A 197 -1.49 2.56 12.24
CA ILE A 197 -2.07 1.39 12.90
C ILE A 197 -3.21 0.88 12.01
N THR A 198 -3.13 -0.39 11.59
CA THR A 198 -4.17 -1.02 10.77
C THR A 198 -5.15 -1.77 11.67
N VAL A 199 -6.44 -1.43 11.57
CA VAL A 199 -7.52 -2.06 12.33
C VAL A 199 -8.43 -2.82 11.38
N GLY A 200 -8.43 -4.14 11.50
CA GLY A 200 -9.33 -5.05 10.81
C GLY A 200 -10.73 -5.00 11.39
N VAL A 201 -11.74 -4.95 10.54
CA VAL A 201 -13.16 -4.95 10.89
C VAL A 201 -13.94 -5.85 9.94
N GLN A 202 -15.02 -6.46 10.43
CA GLN A 202 -15.86 -7.34 9.60
C GLN A 202 -16.81 -6.53 8.70
N ASP A 203 -17.48 -5.53 9.30
CA ASP A 203 -18.33 -4.57 8.61
C ASP A 203 -17.63 -3.20 8.57
N ILE A 204 -17.08 -2.87 7.40
CA ILE A 204 -16.33 -1.63 7.19
C ILE A 204 -17.24 -0.40 7.25
N GLU A 205 -18.49 -0.49 6.81
CA GLU A 205 -19.42 0.64 6.77
C GLU A 205 -19.92 0.98 8.18
N GLU A 206 -20.28 -0.04 8.97
CA GLU A 206 -20.64 0.14 10.37
C GLU A 206 -19.45 0.71 11.16
N ALA A 207 -18.26 0.13 10.98
CA ALA A 207 -17.04 0.59 11.64
C ALA A 207 -16.74 2.04 11.26
N ARG A 208 -16.82 2.40 9.98
CA ARG A 208 -16.61 3.77 9.50
C ARG A 208 -17.51 4.75 10.24
N GLY A 209 -18.81 4.46 10.35
CA GLY A 209 -19.76 5.31 11.08
C GLY A 209 -19.37 5.52 12.55
N LYS A 210 -18.95 4.46 13.24
CA LYS A 210 -18.54 4.51 14.65
C LYS A 210 -17.21 5.24 14.85
N TRP A 211 -16.19 4.93 14.07
CA TRP A 211 -14.88 5.61 14.11
C TRP A 211 -15.00 7.08 13.72
N SER A 212 -15.88 7.39 12.76
CA SER A 212 -16.25 8.76 12.38
C SER A 212 -16.80 9.55 13.54
N ALA A 213 -17.80 9.00 14.24
CA ALA A 213 -18.39 9.63 15.41
C ALA A 213 -17.35 9.78 16.52
N LEU A 214 -16.56 8.74 16.80
CA LEU A 214 -15.57 8.76 17.88
C LEU A 214 -14.53 9.85 17.70
N LEU A 215 -14.00 9.98 16.48
CA LEU A 215 -12.85 10.84 16.21
C LEU A 215 -13.24 12.22 15.68
N ALA A 216 -14.52 12.52 15.44
CA ALA A 216 -14.92 13.86 14.97
C ALA A 216 -14.41 14.99 15.89
N PRO A 217 -13.95 16.14 15.35
CA PRO A 217 -13.85 16.49 13.93
C PRO A 217 -12.46 16.18 13.32
N SER A 218 -11.77 15.11 13.74
CA SER A 218 -10.44 14.78 13.23
C SER A 218 -10.41 14.74 11.70
N PRO A 219 -9.35 15.29 11.06
CA PRO A 219 -9.21 15.22 9.62
C PRO A 219 -9.12 13.77 9.14
N ARG A 220 -9.49 13.57 7.88
CA ARG A 220 -9.42 12.27 7.21
C ARG A 220 -8.64 12.39 5.92
N ILE A 221 -7.90 11.34 5.60
CA ILE A 221 -7.25 11.20 4.28
C ILE A 221 -8.23 10.55 3.31
N SER A 222 -8.96 9.54 3.79
CA SER A 222 -10.06 8.87 3.12
C SER A 222 -11.12 8.47 4.14
N ASP A 223 -12.25 7.95 3.68
CA ASP A 223 -13.35 7.55 4.56
C ASP A 223 -12.94 6.56 5.66
N ASP A 224 -11.91 5.75 5.41
CA ASP A 224 -11.43 4.70 6.31
C ASP A 224 -10.09 5.05 7.00
N THR A 225 -9.54 6.24 6.75
CA THR A 225 -8.23 6.66 7.28
C THR A 225 -8.33 7.95 8.10
N PHE A 226 -8.12 7.81 9.41
CA PHE A 226 -8.22 8.87 10.41
C PHE A 226 -6.85 9.39 10.81
N VAL A 227 -6.69 10.71 10.81
CA VAL A 227 -5.44 11.37 11.24
C VAL A 227 -5.65 12.22 12.48
N PHE A 228 -4.56 12.48 13.18
CA PHE A 228 -4.50 13.33 14.36
C PHE A 228 -3.56 14.50 14.09
N GLU A 229 -3.58 15.53 14.95
CA GLU A 229 -2.59 16.61 14.88
C GLU A 229 -1.15 16.09 15.02
N SER A 230 -0.97 15.00 15.77
CA SER A 230 0.29 14.29 15.92
C SER A 230 0.05 12.80 16.23
N GLY A 231 1.04 11.96 15.93
CA GLY A 231 0.94 10.51 16.14
C GLY A 231 0.62 9.74 14.85
N PRO A 232 0.38 8.42 14.95
CA PRO A 232 0.07 7.57 13.82
C PRO A 232 -1.35 7.83 13.31
N ARG A 233 -1.58 7.61 12.01
CA ARG A 233 -2.93 7.47 11.48
C ARG A 233 -3.52 6.10 11.84
N ILE A 234 -4.84 6.01 11.82
CA ILE A 234 -5.56 4.73 11.97
C ILE A 234 -6.26 4.44 10.65
N ARG A 235 -6.00 3.27 10.08
CA ARG A 235 -6.65 2.79 8.86
C ARG A 235 -7.54 1.60 9.16
N LEU A 236 -8.79 1.67 8.73
CA LEU A 236 -9.73 0.55 8.80
C LEU A 236 -9.59 -0.31 7.54
N VAL A 237 -9.58 -1.63 7.72
CA VAL A 237 -9.56 -2.60 6.61
C VAL A 237 -10.57 -3.69 6.87
N ARG A 238 -11.14 -4.28 5.82
CA ARG A 238 -11.97 -5.48 5.97
C ARG A 238 -11.07 -6.64 6.39
N ALA A 239 -11.47 -7.39 7.41
CA ALA A 239 -10.73 -8.57 7.88
C ALA A 239 -11.69 -9.64 8.41
N GLU A 240 -11.36 -10.91 8.17
CA GLU A 240 -12.13 -12.05 8.71
C GLU A 240 -12.12 -12.06 10.24
N SER A 241 -10.92 -11.88 10.80
CA SER A 241 -10.71 -11.65 12.22
C SER A 241 -10.57 -10.14 12.44
N PRO A 242 -11.55 -9.48 13.07
CA PRO A 242 -11.40 -8.09 13.47
C PRO A 242 -10.21 -7.95 14.43
N GLY A 243 -9.67 -6.75 14.62
CA GLY A 243 -8.56 -6.48 15.55
C GLY A 243 -7.45 -5.62 14.98
N ILE A 244 -6.43 -5.33 15.79
CA ILE A 244 -5.25 -4.60 15.31
C ILE A 244 -4.37 -5.57 14.52
N GLN A 245 -4.32 -5.40 13.20
CA GLN A 245 -3.65 -6.33 12.29
C GLN A 245 -2.15 -6.09 12.24
N SER A 246 -1.73 -4.82 12.26
CA SER A 246 -0.32 -4.43 12.12
C SER A 246 -0.08 -2.99 12.52
N ILE A 247 1.20 -2.66 12.73
CA ILE A 247 1.68 -1.29 12.81
C ILE A 247 2.79 -1.03 11.79
N VAL A 248 2.91 0.23 11.37
CA VAL A 248 3.97 0.69 10.48
C VAL A 248 4.87 1.66 11.24
N LEU A 249 6.16 1.33 11.37
CA LEU A 249 7.17 2.20 11.96
C LEU A 249 7.85 3.03 10.87
N THR A 250 8.07 4.30 11.18
CA THR A 250 8.94 5.17 10.40
C THR A 250 10.38 4.99 10.86
N VAL A 251 11.29 4.76 9.91
CA VAL A 251 12.74 4.66 10.13
C VAL A 251 13.50 5.72 9.33
N ARG A 252 14.71 6.08 9.77
CA ARG A 252 15.55 7.08 9.09
C ARG A 252 16.04 6.60 7.72
N SER A 253 16.41 5.32 7.63
CA SER A 253 16.90 4.67 6.42
C SER A 253 16.39 3.24 6.36
N LEU A 254 15.69 2.90 5.28
CA LEU A 254 15.26 1.52 5.06
C LEU A 254 16.45 0.59 4.80
N ASP A 255 17.49 1.07 4.11
CA ASP A 255 18.70 0.29 3.83
C ASP A 255 19.45 -0.12 5.12
N ASP A 256 19.62 0.82 6.05
CA ASP A 256 20.29 0.51 7.32
C ASP A 256 19.44 -0.40 8.21
N ALA A 257 18.12 -0.18 8.25
CA ALA A 257 17.20 -1.05 8.96
C ALA A 257 17.17 -2.47 8.37
N GLU A 258 17.12 -2.60 7.04
CA GLU A 258 17.18 -3.88 6.33
C GLU A 258 18.49 -4.61 6.65
N ARG A 259 19.63 -3.90 6.62
CA ARG A 259 20.94 -4.48 6.95
C ARG A 259 20.96 -5.04 8.37
N PHE A 260 20.55 -4.25 9.36
CA PHE A 260 20.49 -4.70 10.76
C PHE A 260 19.58 -5.92 10.94
N LEU A 261 18.38 -5.88 10.35
CA LEU A 261 17.43 -7.00 10.43
C LEU A 261 17.99 -8.26 9.78
N LYS A 262 18.64 -8.12 8.61
CA LYS A 262 19.25 -9.23 7.88
C LYS A 262 20.37 -9.89 8.67
N GLU A 263 21.30 -9.10 9.22
CA GLU A 263 22.42 -9.58 10.05
C GLU A 263 21.95 -10.39 11.25
N ARG A 264 20.78 -10.06 11.79
CA ARG A 264 20.18 -10.73 12.95
C ARG A 264 19.15 -11.80 12.61
N ARG A 265 18.92 -12.08 11.32
CA ARG A 265 17.87 -13.01 10.85
C ARG A 265 16.47 -12.62 11.35
N LEU A 266 16.23 -11.31 11.43
CA LEU A 266 14.97 -10.69 11.82
C LEU A 266 14.24 -10.05 10.64
N LEU A 267 14.82 -10.08 9.43
CA LEU A 267 14.23 -9.43 8.26
C LEU A 267 13.05 -10.24 7.70
N VAL A 268 11.94 -9.56 7.43
CA VAL A 268 10.93 -10.00 6.48
C VAL A 268 10.83 -8.98 5.34
N LYS A 269 10.73 -9.45 4.09
CA LYS A 269 10.64 -8.61 2.89
C LYS A 269 9.61 -9.17 1.91
N ASP A 270 8.70 -8.33 1.44
CA ASP A 270 7.67 -8.62 0.42
C ASP A 270 7.56 -7.44 -0.58
N VAL A 271 6.71 -7.54 -1.61
CA VAL A 271 6.47 -6.48 -2.61
C VAL A 271 6.25 -5.13 -1.94
N GLY A 272 7.25 -4.26 -2.03
CA GLY A 272 7.25 -2.91 -1.43
C GLY A 272 7.28 -2.85 0.10
N HIS A 273 7.57 -3.94 0.82
CA HIS A 273 7.48 -3.99 2.29
C HIS A 273 8.72 -4.59 2.94
N ILE A 274 9.31 -3.88 3.91
CA ILE A 274 10.37 -4.34 4.80
C ILE A 274 9.79 -4.38 6.22
N GLY A 275 10.11 -5.39 7.03
CA GLY A 275 9.57 -5.51 8.38
C GLY A 275 10.39 -6.39 9.31
N ILE A 276 9.93 -6.47 10.56
CA ILE A 276 10.47 -7.39 11.57
C ILE A 276 9.78 -8.75 11.41
N SER A 277 10.54 -9.84 11.43
CA SER A 277 10.05 -11.21 11.30
C SER A 277 9.01 -11.51 12.38
N PRO A 278 7.75 -11.83 12.01
CA PRO A 278 6.68 -12.09 12.97
C PRO A 278 7.04 -13.24 13.93
N LYS A 279 7.69 -14.28 13.41
CA LYS A 279 8.17 -15.42 14.22
C LYS A 279 9.11 -15.00 15.35
N ALA A 280 9.87 -13.92 15.17
CA ALA A 280 10.78 -13.41 16.19
C ALA A 280 10.08 -12.58 17.27
N ILE A 281 8.88 -12.05 16.98
CA ILE A 281 8.12 -11.16 17.87
C ILE A 281 6.74 -11.70 18.21
N GLY A 282 6.58 -13.04 18.19
CA GLY A 282 5.34 -13.71 18.60
C GLY A 282 4.17 -13.47 17.64
N GLU A 283 4.42 -13.57 16.34
CA GLU A 283 3.43 -13.37 15.26
C GLU A 283 2.87 -11.94 15.16
N LEU A 284 3.49 -10.96 15.84
CA LEU A 284 3.17 -9.55 15.63
C LEU A 284 3.68 -9.06 14.28
N TRP A 285 2.94 -8.14 13.67
CA TRP A 285 3.27 -7.59 12.37
C TRP A 285 3.68 -6.12 12.46
N ILE A 286 4.95 -5.89 12.15
CA ILE A 286 5.57 -4.57 12.18
C ILE A 286 6.31 -4.33 10.86
N ARG A 287 5.78 -3.40 10.06
CA ARG A 287 6.38 -2.93 8.80
C ARG A 287 7.21 -1.67 9.05
N LEU A 288 8.22 -1.42 8.21
CA LEU A 288 9.05 -0.23 8.20
C LEU A 288 8.80 0.60 6.93
N VAL A 289 8.82 1.92 7.07
CA VAL A 289 8.82 2.90 5.96
C VAL A 289 9.85 3.98 6.24
N GLU A 290 10.42 4.59 5.20
CA GLU A 290 11.43 5.64 5.39
C GLU A 290 10.80 6.99 5.79
N ALA A 291 11.52 7.79 6.59
CA ALA A 291 11.03 9.07 7.13
C ALA A 291 10.69 10.12 6.05
N GLY A 292 11.35 10.08 4.89
CA GLY A 292 10.97 10.92 3.74
C GLY A 292 9.60 10.53 3.19
N GLN A 293 9.38 9.23 2.97
CA GLN A 293 8.11 8.65 2.49
C GLN A 293 6.96 8.81 3.49
N ALA A 294 7.27 8.91 4.79
CA ALA A 294 6.28 9.15 5.84
C ALA A 294 5.88 10.63 6.01
N ARG A 295 6.70 11.56 5.52
CA ARG A 295 6.49 13.02 5.61
C ARG A 295 5.92 13.62 4.33
N GLU A 296 6.30 13.08 3.18
CA GLU A 296 5.60 13.38 1.94
C GLU A 296 4.21 12.72 2.00
N PRO A 297 3.15 13.41 1.58
CA PRO A 297 1.87 12.73 1.41
C PRO A 297 2.12 11.57 0.45
N ALA A 298 1.78 10.36 0.90
CA ALA A 298 1.88 9.17 0.06
C ALA A 298 1.25 9.49 -1.30
N HIS A 299 1.90 9.09 -2.40
CA HIS A 299 1.45 9.45 -3.74
C HIS A 299 -0.04 9.14 -3.84
N PRO A 300 -0.92 10.08 -4.15
CA PRO A 300 -2.32 9.92 -3.76
C PRO A 300 -3.05 8.83 -4.55
N LEU A 301 -2.45 8.34 -5.65
CA LEU A 301 -2.86 7.14 -6.38
C LEU A 301 -2.09 5.86 -5.99
N ILE A 302 -0.77 5.92 -5.76
CA ILE A 302 0.09 4.72 -5.59
C ILE A 302 0.29 4.39 -4.10
N GLY A 303 0.15 5.40 -3.25
CA GLY A 303 0.46 5.40 -1.84
C GLY A 303 1.93 5.07 -1.58
N THR A 304 2.16 3.98 -0.84
CA THR A 304 3.49 3.41 -0.58
C THR A 304 3.74 2.11 -1.35
N GLY A 305 2.94 1.84 -2.39
CA GLY A 305 3.12 0.68 -3.25
C GLY A 305 4.36 0.79 -4.14
N GLN A 306 4.84 -0.36 -4.60
CA GLN A 306 6.04 -0.45 -5.46
C GLN A 306 5.86 0.26 -6.83
N GLY A 307 4.64 0.48 -7.29
CA GLY A 307 4.37 0.99 -8.63
C GLY A 307 4.50 -0.12 -9.66
N VAL A 308 5.45 -0.06 -10.59
CA VAL A 308 5.63 -1.12 -11.60
C VAL A 308 5.82 -2.49 -10.93
N ASP A 309 4.85 -3.38 -11.13
CA ASP A 309 4.80 -4.68 -10.45
C ASP A 309 4.97 -5.83 -11.45
N HIS A 310 4.07 -5.96 -12.43
CA HIS A 310 4.20 -7.02 -13.42
C HIS A 310 3.59 -6.69 -14.79
N VAL A 311 4.06 -7.42 -15.80
CA VAL A 311 3.53 -7.35 -17.17
C VAL A 311 3.07 -8.72 -17.61
N GLY A 312 1.82 -8.79 -18.06
CA GLY A 312 1.25 -9.99 -18.68
C GLY A 312 1.62 -10.08 -20.15
N ILE A 313 2.11 -11.24 -20.59
CA ILE A 313 2.50 -11.53 -21.97
C ILE A 313 1.68 -12.71 -22.48
N ALA A 314 0.80 -12.44 -23.44
CA ALA A 314 -0.08 -13.44 -24.04
C ALA A 314 0.60 -14.13 -25.22
N VAL A 315 0.61 -15.47 -25.19
CA VAL A 315 1.29 -16.32 -26.16
C VAL A 315 0.44 -17.49 -26.64
N ARG A 316 0.66 -17.95 -27.87
CA ARG A 316 -0.06 -19.08 -28.49
C ARG A 316 0.39 -20.41 -27.90
N ASP A 317 1.70 -20.58 -27.75
CA ASP A 317 2.32 -21.78 -27.23
C ASP A 317 3.11 -21.44 -25.96
N LEU A 318 2.45 -21.59 -24.81
CA LEU A 318 3.03 -21.28 -23.52
C LEU A 318 4.28 -22.12 -23.21
N LYS A 319 4.30 -23.39 -23.65
CA LYS A 319 5.43 -24.28 -23.43
C LYS A 319 6.63 -23.85 -24.27
N LYS A 320 6.42 -23.62 -25.57
CA LYS A 320 7.48 -23.13 -26.45
C LYS A 320 8.04 -21.79 -25.94
N THR A 321 7.16 -20.87 -25.56
CA THR A 321 7.56 -19.55 -25.03
C THR A 321 8.41 -19.69 -23.77
N ARG A 322 8.01 -20.57 -22.84
CA ARG A 322 8.83 -20.89 -21.67
C ARG A 322 10.19 -21.43 -22.08
N ASP A 323 10.23 -22.40 -22.99
CA ASP A 323 11.48 -22.99 -23.46
C ASP A 323 12.39 -21.92 -24.11
N ASP A 324 11.85 -21.01 -24.90
CA ASP A 324 12.63 -19.91 -25.51
C ASP A 324 13.17 -18.94 -24.46
N TYR A 325 12.35 -18.49 -23.50
CA TYR A 325 12.78 -17.60 -22.42
C TYR A 325 13.81 -18.27 -21.49
N GLU A 326 13.64 -19.55 -21.18
CA GLU A 326 14.54 -20.29 -20.30
C GLU A 326 15.86 -20.64 -21.00
N GLN A 327 15.75 -21.24 -22.18
CA GLN A 327 16.88 -21.78 -22.91
C GLN A 327 17.61 -20.68 -23.67
N ALA A 328 16.94 -19.86 -24.48
CA ALA A 328 17.61 -18.82 -25.27
C ALA A 328 17.95 -17.59 -24.43
N LEU A 329 17.01 -17.12 -23.60
CA LEU A 329 17.17 -15.84 -22.90
C LEU A 329 17.75 -15.98 -21.49
N GLY A 330 17.77 -17.18 -20.92
CA GLY A 330 18.37 -17.45 -19.61
C GLY A 330 17.54 -16.95 -18.42
N PHE A 331 16.22 -16.87 -18.56
CA PHE A 331 15.32 -16.66 -17.43
C PHE A 331 15.06 -17.97 -16.67
N LYS A 332 14.58 -17.84 -15.44
CA LYS A 332 14.11 -18.96 -14.61
C LYS A 332 12.63 -18.76 -14.33
N PHE A 333 11.91 -19.86 -14.27
CA PHE A 333 10.47 -19.86 -14.05
C PHE A 333 10.11 -20.36 -12.66
N MET A 334 9.02 -19.80 -12.15
CA MET A 334 8.38 -20.26 -10.93
C MET A 334 7.02 -20.87 -11.29
N GLU A 335 6.80 -22.09 -10.82
CA GLU A 335 5.48 -22.71 -10.87
C GLU A 335 4.60 -22.11 -9.78
N ILE A 336 3.45 -21.59 -10.19
CA ILE A 336 2.38 -21.16 -9.29
C ILE A 336 1.20 -22.13 -9.41
N PRO A 337 0.34 -22.24 -8.38
CA PRO A 337 -0.90 -23.00 -8.48
C PRO A 337 -1.77 -22.54 -9.67
N PRO A 338 -2.61 -23.41 -10.24
CA PRO A 338 -3.57 -23.01 -11.26
C PRO A 338 -4.44 -21.85 -10.80
N GLN A 339 -4.66 -20.89 -11.69
CA GLN A 339 -5.57 -19.75 -11.47
C GLN A 339 -7.04 -20.21 -11.61
N PRO A 340 -8.01 -19.42 -11.13
CA PRO A 340 -9.42 -19.61 -11.45
C PRO A 340 -9.62 -19.80 -12.96
N GLY A 341 -10.29 -20.89 -13.37
CA GLY A 341 -10.39 -21.29 -14.79
C GLY A 341 -9.36 -22.33 -15.23
N GLY A 342 -8.45 -22.75 -14.35
CA GLY A 342 -7.60 -23.94 -14.53
C GLY A 342 -6.34 -23.74 -15.37
N PHE A 343 -6.06 -22.53 -15.84
CA PHE A 343 -4.80 -22.23 -16.52
C PHE A 343 -3.67 -22.01 -15.50
N VAL A 344 -2.45 -22.38 -15.88
CA VAL A 344 -1.25 -22.22 -15.04
C VAL A 344 -0.32 -21.25 -15.76
N PRO A 345 -0.20 -19.98 -15.34
CA PRO A 345 0.74 -19.07 -15.96
C PRO A 345 2.18 -19.47 -15.60
N HIS A 346 3.13 -18.96 -16.38
CA HIS A 346 4.56 -19.13 -16.12
C HIS A 346 5.17 -17.80 -15.70
N ILE A 347 5.63 -17.72 -14.45
CA ILE A 347 6.08 -16.47 -13.85
C ILE A 347 7.60 -16.39 -13.80
N ILE A 348 8.16 -15.26 -14.22
CA ILE A 348 9.58 -14.91 -14.10
C ILE A 348 9.69 -13.84 -13.01
N TYR A 349 10.02 -14.25 -11.79
CA TYR A 349 10.19 -13.34 -10.65
C TYR A 349 11.59 -12.75 -10.58
N PHE A 350 11.65 -11.46 -10.36
CA PHE A 350 12.88 -10.72 -10.16
C PHE A 350 13.22 -10.51 -8.68
N GLU A 351 14.45 -10.07 -8.38
CA GLU A 351 14.93 -9.88 -7.00
C GLU A 351 14.07 -8.88 -6.21
N ASN A 352 13.60 -7.82 -6.86
CA ASN A 352 12.71 -6.82 -6.28
C ASN A 352 11.23 -7.24 -6.30
N THR A 353 10.93 -8.52 -6.53
CA THR A 353 9.58 -9.11 -6.53
C THR A 353 8.63 -8.67 -7.65
N SER A 354 9.06 -7.74 -8.52
CA SER A 354 8.41 -7.55 -9.83
C SER A 354 8.52 -8.82 -10.68
N TYR A 355 7.65 -8.98 -11.68
CA TYR A 355 7.68 -10.19 -12.51
C TYR A 355 7.15 -10.01 -13.94
N LEU A 356 7.51 -10.94 -14.82
CA LEU A 356 6.82 -11.17 -16.10
C LEU A 356 5.89 -12.37 -15.94
N GLU A 357 4.67 -12.24 -16.44
CA GLU A 357 3.66 -13.29 -16.40
C GLU A 357 3.34 -13.77 -17.81
N LEU A 358 3.77 -14.99 -18.16
CA LEU A 358 3.45 -15.60 -19.44
C LEU A 358 2.12 -16.36 -19.34
N GLN A 359 1.20 -16.04 -20.24
CA GLN A 359 -0.15 -16.58 -20.24
C GLN A 359 -0.53 -17.13 -21.62
N PRO A 360 -1.26 -18.26 -21.69
CA PRO A 360 -1.76 -18.74 -22.96
C PRO A 360 -2.86 -17.79 -23.46
N ILE A 361 -2.95 -17.59 -24.78
CA ILE A 361 -4.02 -16.79 -25.40
C ILE A 361 -5.43 -17.27 -25.00
N GLY A 362 -5.60 -18.55 -24.68
CA GLY A 362 -6.86 -19.09 -24.14
C GLY A 362 -7.28 -18.50 -22.78
N ALA A 363 -6.38 -17.84 -22.05
CA ALA A 363 -6.70 -17.08 -20.83
C ALA A 363 -7.21 -15.66 -21.13
N LEU A 364 -7.07 -15.16 -22.38
CA LEU A 364 -7.49 -13.81 -22.75
C LEU A 364 -8.97 -13.53 -22.50
N PRO A 365 -9.94 -14.44 -22.67
CA PRO A 365 -11.34 -14.16 -22.30
C PRO A 365 -11.54 -13.88 -20.80
N PHE A 366 -10.76 -14.51 -19.93
CA PHE A 366 -10.78 -14.24 -18.48
C PHE A 366 -10.19 -12.86 -18.19
N ILE A 367 -9.04 -12.56 -18.79
CA ILE A 367 -8.35 -11.26 -18.76
C ILE A 367 -9.27 -10.15 -19.30
N ALA A 368 -9.92 -10.36 -20.44
CA ALA A 368 -10.86 -9.42 -21.07
C ALA A 368 -12.04 -9.08 -20.17
N LYS A 369 -12.57 -10.08 -19.45
CA LYS A 369 -13.64 -9.87 -18.47
C LYS A 369 -13.15 -9.08 -17.26
N MET A 370 -11.90 -9.30 -16.83
CA MET A 370 -11.29 -8.49 -15.76
C MET A 370 -10.99 -7.06 -16.21
N PHE A 371 -10.66 -6.80 -17.47
CA PHE A 371 -10.15 -5.48 -17.85
C PHE A 371 -11.11 -4.64 -18.70
N ASP A 372 -12.39 -5.04 -18.80
CA ASP A 372 -13.41 -4.37 -19.66
C ASP A 372 -12.89 -4.06 -21.08
N TYR A 373 -12.03 -4.94 -21.58
CA TYR A 373 -11.24 -4.77 -22.81
C TYR A 373 -11.84 -5.62 -23.94
N ALA A 374 -13.16 -5.78 -23.95
CA ALA A 374 -13.84 -6.80 -24.74
C ALA A 374 -13.62 -6.61 -26.26
N ASP A 375 -13.44 -5.37 -26.71
CA ASP A 375 -13.40 -5.01 -28.13
C ASP A 375 -11.94 -4.88 -28.62
N GLY A 376 -11.26 -6.02 -28.78
CA GLY A 376 -9.92 -6.07 -29.40
C GLY A 376 -9.14 -7.36 -29.15
N TYR A 377 -9.46 -8.10 -28.08
CA TYR A 377 -8.68 -9.29 -27.72
C TYR A 377 -8.81 -10.46 -28.68
N MET A 378 -9.96 -10.67 -29.31
CA MET A 378 -10.11 -11.73 -30.32
C MET A 378 -9.23 -11.44 -31.55
N ASP A 379 -9.24 -10.19 -32.01
CA ASP A 379 -8.38 -9.72 -33.09
C ASP A 379 -6.89 -9.84 -32.72
N PHE A 380 -6.52 -9.48 -31.49
CA PHE A 380 -5.17 -9.67 -30.98
C PHE A 380 -4.79 -11.15 -30.96
N ALA A 381 -5.63 -12.00 -30.36
CA ALA A 381 -5.40 -13.43 -30.24
C ALA A 381 -5.24 -14.12 -31.60
N GLU A 382 -5.91 -13.63 -32.63
CA GLU A 382 -5.80 -14.13 -33.99
C GLU A 382 -4.50 -13.68 -34.66
N LYS A 383 -4.04 -12.44 -34.44
CA LYS A 383 -2.96 -11.83 -35.24
C LYS A 383 -1.60 -11.78 -34.53
N TYR A 384 -1.58 -11.73 -33.20
CA TYR A 384 -0.41 -11.33 -32.43
C TYR A 384 -0.10 -12.25 -31.24
N GLU A 385 1.13 -12.12 -30.75
CA GLU A 385 1.56 -12.41 -29.38
C GLU A 385 2.14 -11.09 -28.82
N GLY A 386 2.22 -10.97 -27.50
CA GLY A 386 2.86 -9.81 -26.87
C GLY A 386 2.33 -9.43 -25.50
N ALA A 387 2.82 -8.31 -24.98
CA ALA A 387 2.41 -7.75 -23.71
C ALA A 387 0.98 -7.17 -23.82
N VAL A 388 0.13 -7.51 -22.85
CA VAL A 388 -1.32 -7.23 -22.91
C VAL A 388 -1.83 -6.39 -21.74
N PHE A 389 -1.09 -6.30 -20.64
CA PHE A 389 -1.41 -5.43 -19.51
C PHE A 389 -0.19 -5.14 -18.63
N LEU A 390 -0.31 -4.11 -17.81
CA LEU A 390 0.59 -3.76 -16.71
C LEU A 390 -0.20 -3.73 -15.39
N GLY A 391 0.23 -4.53 -14.42
CA GLY A 391 -0.19 -4.40 -13.03
C GLY A 391 0.69 -3.42 -12.28
N MET A 392 0.07 -2.47 -11.57
CA MET A 392 0.76 -1.53 -10.69
C MET A 392 0.45 -1.80 -9.21
N ALA A 393 1.46 -2.17 -8.43
CA ALA A 393 1.32 -2.39 -7.00
C ALA A 393 1.10 -1.06 -6.25
N ILE A 394 0.01 -0.98 -5.52
CA ILE A 394 -0.43 0.17 -4.72
C ILE A 394 -0.61 -0.24 -3.26
N SER A 395 -0.56 0.74 -2.35
CA SER A 395 -0.74 0.43 -0.92
C SER A 395 -2.20 0.39 -0.45
N SER A 396 -3.15 0.89 -1.25
CA SER A 396 -4.58 0.70 -1.00
C SER A 396 -5.41 0.84 -2.28
N ALA A 397 -6.07 -0.25 -2.69
CA ALA A 397 -6.98 -0.31 -3.82
C ALA A 397 -8.18 0.62 -3.61
N LYS A 398 -8.73 0.66 -2.39
CA LYS A 398 -9.81 1.59 -2.07
C LYS A 398 -9.40 3.05 -2.22
N ASP A 399 -8.28 3.46 -1.61
CA ASP A 399 -7.82 4.86 -1.70
C ASP A 399 -7.56 5.26 -3.16
N ALA A 400 -6.93 4.37 -3.95
CA ALA A 400 -6.72 4.58 -5.37
C ALA A 400 -8.03 4.73 -6.15
N ALA A 401 -9.00 3.82 -5.93
CA ALA A 401 -10.30 3.88 -6.59
C ALA A 401 -11.07 5.15 -6.24
N ASP A 402 -11.09 5.55 -4.97
CA ASP A 402 -11.75 6.78 -4.52
C ASP A 402 -11.06 8.02 -5.08
N TYR A 403 -9.72 8.04 -5.08
CA TYR A 403 -8.92 9.11 -5.66
C TYR A 403 -9.21 9.33 -7.15
N LEU A 404 -9.30 8.24 -7.92
CA LEU A 404 -9.64 8.25 -9.34
C LEU A 404 -11.08 8.71 -9.56
N LYS A 405 -12.06 8.18 -8.81
CA LYS A 405 -13.47 8.58 -8.89
C LYS A 405 -13.66 10.06 -8.58
N ALA A 406 -12.94 10.60 -7.59
CA ALA A 406 -12.96 12.03 -7.25
C ALA A 406 -12.43 12.92 -8.38
N ARG A 407 -11.66 12.35 -9.32
CA ARG A 407 -11.17 12.98 -10.55
C ARG A 407 -11.98 12.59 -11.78
N ASN A 408 -13.19 12.08 -11.57
CA ASN A 408 -14.13 11.73 -12.62
C ASN A 408 -13.63 10.59 -13.55
N PHE A 409 -12.73 9.73 -13.07
CA PHE A 409 -12.38 8.48 -13.75
C PHE A 409 -13.42 7.40 -13.49
N GLN A 410 -13.63 6.54 -14.48
CA GLN A 410 -14.45 5.35 -14.36
C GLN A 410 -13.64 4.19 -13.76
N ALA A 411 -13.42 4.25 -12.44
CA ALA A 411 -12.68 3.24 -11.69
C ALA A 411 -13.62 2.31 -10.89
N TYR A 412 -13.29 1.01 -10.89
CA TYR A 412 -14.02 -0.05 -10.21
C TYR A 412 -13.08 -0.74 -9.22
N LEU A 413 -13.57 -0.91 -7.99
CA LEU A 413 -12.87 -1.68 -6.97
C LEU A 413 -13.43 -3.10 -7.03
N ASN A 414 -12.62 -4.05 -7.47
CA ASN A 414 -12.95 -5.47 -7.47
C ASN A 414 -12.30 -6.12 -6.26
N VAL A 415 -13.14 -6.32 -5.25
CA VAL A 415 -12.82 -7.11 -4.05
C VAL A 415 -13.31 -8.53 -4.37
N GLU A 416 -12.41 -9.46 -4.68
CA GLU A 416 -12.83 -10.84 -4.92
C GLU A 416 -13.49 -11.41 -3.64
N GLU A 417 -14.67 -12.03 -3.77
CA GLU A 417 -15.40 -12.64 -2.66
C GLU A 417 -14.80 -13.99 -2.19
N ALA A 418 -13.65 -14.40 -2.74
CA ALA A 418 -12.90 -15.61 -2.37
C ALA A 418 -11.62 -15.24 -1.60
N PRO A 419 -11.11 -16.11 -0.71
CA PRO A 419 -10.08 -15.73 0.26
C PRO A 419 -8.75 -15.36 -0.43
N GLY A 420 -8.45 -14.05 -0.47
CA GLY A 420 -7.36 -13.51 0.36
C GLY A 420 -5.99 -13.26 -0.28
N PHE A 421 -5.87 -12.92 -1.57
CA PHE A 421 -4.55 -12.60 -2.16
C PHE A 421 -4.35 -11.15 -2.61
N TYR A 422 -5.38 -10.47 -3.13
CA TYR A 422 -5.26 -9.08 -3.57
C TYR A 422 -6.62 -8.42 -3.84
N ASP A 423 -6.67 -7.10 -3.72
CA ASP A 423 -7.75 -6.23 -4.21
C ASP A 423 -7.30 -5.54 -5.50
N LEU A 424 -8.20 -5.43 -6.48
CA LEU A 424 -7.90 -4.80 -7.78
C LEU A 424 -8.66 -3.49 -7.96
N VAL A 425 -7.98 -2.52 -8.57
CA VAL A 425 -8.63 -1.34 -9.15
C VAL A 425 -8.52 -1.41 -10.66
N GLU A 426 -9.66 -1.56 -11.30
CA GLU A 426 -9.81 -1.53 -12.74
C GLU A 426 -10.28 -0.15 -13.17
N ILE A 427 -9.79 0.33 -14.32
CA ILE A 427 -10.27 1.57 -14.92
C ILE A 427 -10.77 1.21 -16.32
N SER A 428 -11.93 1.74 -16.70
CA SER A 428 -12.40 1.55 -18.07
C SER A 428 -11.43 2.15 -19.08
N HIS A 429 -11.25 1.46 -20.21
CA HIS A 429 -10.40 1.91 -21.32
C HIS A 429 -11.08 2.93 -22.22
N GLU A 430 -12.41 2.93 -22.26
CA GLU A 430 -13.19 3.87 -23.06
C GLU A 430 -13.95 4.86 -22.16
N PRO A 431 -13.94 6.15 -22.49
CA PRO A 431 -14.70 7.12 -21.72
C PRO A 431 -16.21 6.90 -21.90
N SER A 432 -16.93 6.75 -20.80
CA SER A 432 -18.40 6.71 -20.80
C SER A 432 -18.99 8.07 -20.40
N GLY A 433 -19.60 8.76 -21.36
CA GLY A 433 -20.20 10.08 -21.14
C GLY A 433 -19.14 11.15 -20.84
N GLU A 434 -19.25 11.80 -19.68
CA GLU A 434 -18.28 12.81 -19.22
C GLU A 434 -17.11 12.22 -18.45
N LYS A 435 -17.07 10.90 -18.20
CA LYS A 435 -16.03 10.26 -17.39
C LYS A 435 -14.72 10.06 -18.16
N HIS A 436 -13.61 10.24 -17.48
CA HIS A 436 -12.28 9.90 -17.97
C HIS A 436 -12.04 8.39 -17.93
N ALA A 437 -11.19 7.93 -18.83
CA ALA A 437 -10.74 6.55 -18.99
C ALA A 437 -9.22 6.48 -19.00
N PHE A 438 -8.67 5.28 -18.83
CA PHE A 438 -7.23 5.04 -18.97
C PHE A 438 -6.96 4.45 -20.35
N PRO A 439 -6.34 5.20 -21.28
CA PRO A 439 -6.10 4.72 -22.64
C PRO A 439 -5.00 3.64 -22.71
N LEU A 440 -4.41 3.28 -21.57
CA LEU A 440 -3.36 2.29 -21.45
C LEU A 440 -3.90 1.09 -20.67
N ALA A 441 -3.47 -0.12 -21.05
CA ALA A 441 -3.82 -1.38 -20.37
C ALA A 441 -3.16 -1.50 -18.98
N ILE A 442 -3.61 -0.70 -18.02
CA ILE A 442 -3.07 -0.61 -16.66
C ILE A 442 -4.18 -0.86 -15.64
N PHE A 443 -3.88 -1.70 -14.66
CA PHE A 443 -4.70 -1.86 -13.45
C PHE A 443 -3.82 -1.70 -12.22
N PHE A 444 -4.46 -1.48 -11.07
CA PHE A 444 -3.76 -1.42 -9.79
C PHE A 444 -4.08 -2.62 -8.93
N VAL A 445 -3.08 -3.09 -8.20
CA VAL A 445 -3.16 -4.25 -7.31
C VAL A 445 -2.72 -3.85 -5.90
N GLU A 446 -3.61 -4.00 -4.93
CA GLU A 446 -3.24 -4.06 -3.52
C GLU A 446 -3.09 -5.52 -3.16
N TYR A 447 -1.88 -5.97 -2.82
CA TYR A 447 -1.71 -7.31 -2.29
C TYR A 447 -2.30 -7.38 -0.89
N ALA A 448 -3.27 -8.27 -0.71
CA ALA A 448 -3.86 -8.52 0.59
C ALA A 448 -2.75 -9.01 1.53
N PHE A 449 -2.91 -8.69 2.80
CA PHE A 449 -1.97 -9.11 3.82
C PHE A 449 -1.91 -10.64 3.91
N ASP A 450 -0.86 -11.23 3.33
CA ASP A 450 -0.55 -12.65 3.44
C ASP A 450 0.72 -12.83 4.29
N PRO A 451 0.60 -13.32 5.53
CA PRO A 451 1.72 -13.47 6.45
C PRO A 451 2.78 -14.48 5.97
N GLU A 452 2.41 -15.40 5.09
CA GLU A 452 3.29 -16.44 4.58
C GLU A 452 3.98 -16.04 3.28
N ARG A 453 3.42 -15.10 2.51
CA ARG A 453 3.98 -14.65 1.23
C ARG A 453 5.46 -14.26 1.31
N PRO A 454 5.91 -13.43 2.28
CA PRO A 454 7.33 -13.13 2.40
C PRO A 454 8.21 -14.38 2.60
N ALA A 455 7.75 -15.34 3.41
CA ALA A 455 8.49 -16.58 3.66
C ALA A 455 8.52 -17.46 2.41
N ARG A 456 7.43 -17.53 1.65
CA ARG A 456 7.38 -18.24 0.36
C ARG A 456 8.35 -17.60 -0.64
N LEU A 457 8.36 -16.27 -0.78
CA LEU A 457 9.29 -15.56 -1.66
C LEU A 457 10.75 -15.73 -1.22
N ALA A 458 11.04 -15.68 0.09
CA ALA A 458 12.37 -15.93 0.64
C ALA A 458 12.86 -17.36 0.33
N ALA A 459 12.02 -18.37 0.53
CA ALA A 459 12.35 -19.76 0.19
C ALA A 459 12.65 -19.93 -1.32
N ARG A 460 11.91 -19.24 -2.18
CA ARG A 460 12.17 -19.23 -3.63
C ARG A 460 13.49 -18.57 -3.99
N ARG A 461 13.84 -17.48 -3.31
CA ARG A 461 15.15 -16.82 -3.47
C ARG A 461 16.28 -17.72 -3.00
N GLU A 462 16.13 -18.42 -1.87
CA GLU A 462 17.13 -19.39 -1.37
C GLU A 462 17.34 -20.58 -2.33
N GLN A 463 16.30 -20.97 -3.07
CA GLN A 463 16.39 -21.97 -4.15
C GLN A 463 17.06 -21.43 -5.42
N GLY A 464 17.46 -20.15 -5.44
CA GLY A 464 18.04 -19.48 -6.60
C GLY A 464 17.06 -19.32 -7.77
N LEU A 465 15.75 -19.32 -7.51
CA LEU A 465 14.73 -19.17 -8.57
C LEU A 465 14.61 -17.73 -9.10
N MET A 466 15.07 -16.74 -8.33
CA MET A 466 15.18 -15.34 -8.75
C MET A 466 16.60 -14.99 -9.27
N ASP A 467 17.55 -15.93 -9.18
CA ASP A 467 18.93 -15.74 -9.66
C ASP A 467 19.02 -16.20 -11.12
N HIS A 468 18.70 -15.29 -12.04
CA HIS A 468 18.68 -15.61 -13.47
C HIS A 468 20.10 -15.74 -14.07
N PRO A 469 20.37 -16.76 -14.91
CA PRO A 469 21.62 -16.88 -15.65
C PRO A 469 22.03 -15.63 -16.44
N ASN A 470 21.05 -14.91 -17.00
CA ASN A 470 21.25 -13.63 -17.71
C ASN A 470 21.43 -12.43 -16.76
N THR A 471 21.43 -12.67 -15.45
CA THR A 471 21.62 -11.68 -14.39
C THR A 471 20.53 -10.63 -14.23
N ALA A 472 19.33 -10.87 -14.78
CA ALA A 472 18.16 -10.03 -14.54
C ALA A 472 17.84 -9.92 -13.05
N ARG A 473 17.47 -8.71 -12.62
CA ARG A 473 17.24 -8.35 -11.22
C ARG A 473 15.90 -7.70 -10.96
N ARG A 474 15.32 -7.04 -11.97
CA ARG A 474 14.15 -6.19 -11.76
C ARG A 474 13.50 -5.77 -13.09
N LEU A 475 12.17 -5.79 -13.16
CA LEU A 475 11.40 -5.04 -14.15
C LEU A 475 11.41 -3.56 -13.75
N TYR A 476 11.97 -2.71 -14.61
CA TYR A 476 12.18 -1.29 -14.30
C TYR A 476 11.16 -0.38 -15.00
N SER A 477 10.98 -0.58 -16.30
CA SER A 477 10.05 0.24 -17.10
C SER A 477 9.21 -0.57 -18.06
N VAL A 478 8.05 -0.03 -18.41
CA VAL A 478 7.10 -0.61 -19.37
C VAL A 478 6.79 0.42 -20.45
N TRP A 479 6.96 0.03 -21.71
CA TRP A 479 6.93 0.93 -22.84
C TRP A 479 5.58 0.87 -23.54
N PHE A 480 4.90 2.00 -23.60
CA PHE A 480 3.61 2.14 -24.27
C PHE A 480 3.81 2.87 -25.60
N ALA A 481 3.36 2.26 -26.69
CA ALA A 481 3.31 2.91 -27.99
C ALA A 481 2.07 3.81 -28.05
N VAL A 482 2.26 5.10 -28.29
CA VAL A 482 1.17 6.09 -28.33
C VAL A 482 1.19 6.92 -29.62
N ARG A 483 0.01 7.22 -30.17
CA ARG A 483 -0.15 8.09 -31.34
C ARG A 483 0.05 9.56 -30.99
N ASP A 484 -0.42 9.98 -29.81
CA ASP A 484 -0.30 11.34 -29.29
C ASP A 484 0.32 11.32 -27.88
N LEU A 485 1.63 11.57 -27.82
CA LEU A 485 2.40 11.59 -26.58
C LEU A 485 1.83 12.56 -25.55
N GLU A 486 1.44 13.75 -25.99
CA GLU A 486 1.01 14.83 -25.10
C GLU A 486 -0.40 14.55 -24.56
N ALA A 487 -1.29 13.97 -25.38
CA ALA A 487 -2.61 13.56 -24.91
C ALA A 487 -2.53 12.42 -23.90
N SER A 488 -1.75 11.37 -24.17
CA SER A 488 -1.54 10.26 -23.24
C SER A 488 -0.88 10.75 -21.94
N LEU A 489 0.12 11.62 -22.03
CA LEU A 489 0.76 12.21 -20.84
C LEU A 489 -0.24 13.00 -19.99
N ARG A 490 -1.06 13.87 -20.60
CA ARG A 490 -2.09 14.63 -19.88
C ARG A 490 -3.07 13.72 -19.16
N SER A 491 -3.54 12.65 -19.81
CA SER A 491 -4.45 11.68 -19.19
C SER A 491 -3.85 11.03 -17.94
N LEU A 492 -2.56 10.64 -17.98
CA LEU A 492 -1.86 10.10 -16.81
C LEU A 492 -1.65 11.15 -15.71
N GLN A 493 -1.40 12.40 -16.08
CA GLN A 493 -1.29 13.51 -15.12
C GLN A 493 -2.62 13.83 -14.45
N GLU A 494 -3.73 13.78 -15.18
CA GLU A 494 -5.09 13.92 -14.65
C GLU A 494 -5.42 12.80 -13.66
N ALA A 495 -4.92 11.58 -13.91
CA ALA A 495 -4.97 10.47 -12.96
C ALA A 495 -3.99 10.62 -11.78
N GLY A 496 -3.21 11.70 -11.71
CA GLY A 496 -2.31 12.00 -10.61
C GLY A 496 -0.88 11.48 -10.75
N LEU A 497 -0.51 10.85 -11.87
CA LEU A 497 0.87 10.41 -12.11
C LEU A 497 1.76 11.56 -12.59
N GLU A 498 3.01 11.57 -12.15
CA GLU A 498 3.93 12.66 -12.48
C GLU A 498 4.76 12.38 -13.74
N PRO A 499 5.01 13.40 -14.59
CA PRO A 499 5.93 13.24 -15.70
C PRO A 499 7.38 13.10 -15.19
N GLY A 500 8.13 12.20 -15.82
CA GLY A 500 9.56 11.96 -15.59
C GLY A 500 10.45 12.63 -16.64
N GLU A 501 11.56 11.99 -17.00
CA GLU A 501 12.51 12.52 -17.97
C GLU A 501 12.01 12.35 -19.42
N THR A 502 12.51 13.20 -20.32
CA THR A 502 12.34 13.00 -21.77
C THR A 502 13.37 11.97 -22.24
N ARG A 503 12.96 11.08 -23.14
CA ARG A 503 13.79 10.01 -23.68
C ARG A 503 13.80 10.03 -25.21
N GLU A 504 14.90 9.60 -25.81
CA GLU A 504 14.98 9.30 -27.24
C GLU A 504 15.17 7.80 -27.43
N ALA A 505 14.29 7.16 -28.20
CA ALA A 505 14.37 5.76 -28.57
C ALA A 505 14.82 5.66 -30.04
N ARG A 506 16.09 5.98 -30.30
CA ARG A 506 16.62 6.08 -31.68
C ARG A 506 16.45 4.78 -32.48
N PHE A 507 16.60 3.64 -31.81
CA PHE A 507 16.42 2.32 -32.40
C PHE A 507 14.95 2.00 -32.78
N LEU A 508 13.98 2.73 -32.23
CA LEU A 508 12.56 2.64 -32.60
C LEU A 508 12.11 3.82 -33.47
N GLU A 509 13.01 4.75 -33.80
CA GLU A 509 12.67 6.04 -34.43
C GLU A 509 11.54 6.74 -33.66
N ALA A 510 11.69 6.86 -32.34
CA ALA A 510 10.68 7.43 -31.46
C ALA A 510 11.27 8.41 -30.46
N LYS A 511 10.43 9.38 -30.07
CA LYS A 511 10.63 10.23 -28.91
C LYS A 511 9.75 9.69 -27.78
N GLY A 512 10.18 9.90 -26.54
CA GLY A 512 9.44 9.40 -25.40
C GLY A 512 9.44 10.32 -24.20
N ARG A 513 8.51 10.03 -23.30
CA ARG A 513 8.36 10.72 -22.02
C ARG A 513 8.10 9.68 -20.95
N GLU A 514 8.87 9.75 -19.88
CA GLU A 514 8.62 8.92 -18.71
C GLU A 514 7.43 9.44 -17.92
N VAL A 515 6.78 8.52 -17.21
CA VAL A 515 5.82 8.82 -16.15
C VAL A 515 6.24 8.02 -14.92
N LYS A 516 6.47 8.71 -13.81
CA LYS A 516 6.94 8.10 -12.56
C LYS A 516 5.87 7.16 -12.02
N ALA A 517 6.28 5.96 -11.60
CA ALA A 517 5.38 4.94 -11.08
C ALA A 517 6.04 4.11 -9.98
N GLY A 518 5.99 4.65 -8.76
CA GLY A 518 6.63 4.06 -7.60
C GLY A 518 8.14 3.97 -7.80
N ASP A 519 8.70 2.77 -7.65
CA ASP A 519 10.14 2.58 -7.82
C ASP A 519 10.55 2.57 -9.30
N GLY A 520 9.60 2.37 -10.24
CA GLY A 520 9.83 2.28 -11.68
C GLY A 520 9.17 3.40 -12.49
N CYS A 521 9.02 3.20 -13.79
CA CYS A 521 8.34 4.17 -14.64
C CYS A 521 7.60 3.53 -15.83
N LEU A 522 6.61 4.26 -16.35
CA LEU A 522 6.06 4.02 -17.67
C LEU A 522 6.88 4.85 -18.67
N LEU A 523 7.12 4.31 -19.86
CA LEU A 523 7.75 5.04 -20.95
C LEU A 523 6.76 5.17 -22.10
N LEU A 524 6.21 6.37 -22.30
CA LEU A 524 5.36 6.64 -23.45
C LEU A 524 6.24 6.92 -24.67
N LEU A 525 5.98 6.25 -25.79
CA LEU A 525 6.76 6.35 -27.02
C LEU A 525 5.87 6.77 -28.20
N GLN A 526 6.24 7.86 -28.85
CA GLN A 526 5.60 8.33 -30.07
C GLN A 526 6.62 8.32 -31.22
N SER A 527 6.23 7.74 -32.35
CA SER A 527 7.06 7.70 -33.56
C SER A 527 7.41 9.12 -34.04
N ILE A 528 8.66 9.35 -34.44
CA ILE A 528 9.08 10.60 -35.11
C ILE A 528 8.97 10.49 -36.64
N ASP A 529 8.87 9.26 -37.17
CA ASP A 529 8.66 8.97 -38.59
C ASP A 529 7.36 8.17 -38.78
N LYS A 530 6.61 8.46 -39.86
CA LYS A 530 5.43 7.68 -40.27
C LYS A 530 5.77 6.25 -40.69
N LYS A 531 7.03 5.95 -40.98
CA LYS A 531 7.54 4.60 -41.28
C LYS A 531 8.29 3.98 -40.10
N GLY A 532 8.42 4.71 -38.99
CA GLY A 532 9.14 4.25 -37.81
C GLY A 532 8.49 3.05 -37.15
N VAL A 533 9.27 2.34 -36.33
CA VAL A 533 8.88 1.06 -35.71
C VAL A 533 7.61 1.22 -34.87
N VAL A 534 7.52 2.30 -34.09
CA VAL A 534 6.33 2.59 -33.27
C VAL A 534 5.08 2.83 -34.12
N ASN A 535 5.20 3.60 -35.22
CA ASN A 535 4.05 3.83 -36.09
C ASN A 535 3.62 2.55 -36.83
N LYS A 536 4.57 1.71 -37.23
CA LYS A 536 4.28 0.39 -37.81
C LYS A 536 3.60 -0.52 -36.80
N PHE A 537 4.08 -0.55 -35.56
CA PHE A 537 3.47 -1.31 -34.47
C PHE A 537 2.01 -0.89 -34.26
N LEU A 538 1.73 0.42 -34.22
CA LEU A 538 0.37 0.95 -34.08
C LEU A 538 -0.46 0.92 -35.37
N SER A 539 0.01 0.35 -36.48
CA SER A 539 -0.74 0.42 -37.75
C SER A 539 -1.97 -0.49 -37.78
N ASP A 540 -1.92 -1.58 -37.02
CA ASP A 540 -2.93 -2.63 -36.91
C ASP A 540 -3.25 -3.02 -35.45
N ARG A 541 -2.83 -2.16 -34.51
CA ARG A 541 -2.98 -2.30 -33.05
C ARG A 541 -3.67 -1.09 -32.43
N HIS A 542 -4.21 -1.27 -31.23
CA HIS A 542 -4.82 -0.19 -30.47
C HIS A 542 -3.77 0.82 -30.00
N ASP A 543 -4.20 2.08 -29.87
CA ASP A 543 -3.36 3.11 -29.28
C ASP A 543 -3.12 2.79 -27.80
N GLY A 544 -1.90 3.00 -27.30
CA GLY A 544 -1.58 2.69 -25.91
C GLY A 544 -1.26 1.22 -25.61
N GLU A 545 -0.98 0.39 -26.62
CA GLU A 545 -0.49 -0.98 -26.42
C GLU A 545 0.98 -1.01 -25.95
N ILE A 546 1.32 -2.04 -25.16
CA ILE A 546 2.69 -2.25 -24.65
C ILE A 546 3.56 -2.81 -25.77
N ILE A 547 4.60 -2.06 -26.14
CA ILE A 547 5.55 -2.46 -27.19
C ILE A 547 6.81 -3.13 -26.62
N GLY A 548 7.15 -2.85 -25.36
CA GLY A 548 8.38 -3.37 -24.76
C GLY A 548 8.51 -3.13 -23.26
N VAL A 549 9.61 -3.63 -22.69
CA VAL A 549 9.98 -3.49 -21.28
C VAL A 549 11.49 -3.30 -21.11
N SER A 550 11.90 -2.62 -20.04
CA SER A 550 13.29 -2.58 -19.58
C SER A 550 13.47 -3.41 -18.32
N VAL A 551 14.41 -4.34 -18.34
CA VAL A 551 14.80 -5.18 -17.20
C VAL A 551 16.24 -4.84 -16.80
N GLU A 552 16.42 -4.51 -15.53
CA GLU A 552 17.74 -4.24 -14.97
C GLU A 552 18.52 -5.55 -14.82
N VAL A 553 19.79 -5.55 -15.24
CA VAL A 553 20.71 -6.67 -15.09
C VAL A 553 21.94 -6.26 -14.31
N SER A 554 22.56 -7.22 -13.60
CA SER A 554 23.81 -6.96 -12.88
C SER A 554 25.03 -6.82 -13.79
N ASP A 555 24.99 -7.50 -14.95
CA ASP A 555 26.10 -7.59 -15.90
C ASP A 555 25.56 -7.77 -17.32
N VAL A 556 25.53 -6.67 -18.07
CA VAL A 556 24.99 -6.66 -19.44
C VAL A 556 25.83 -7.49 -20.41
N GLU A 557 27.14 -7.60 -20.21
CA GLU A 557 28.03 -8.37 -21.09
C GLU A 557 27.86 -9.88 -20.88
N LYS A 558 27.65 -10.30 -19.62
CA LYS A 558 27.30 -11.68 -19.31
C LYS A 558 25.93 -12.03 -19.88
N ALA A 559 24.94 -11.15 -19.73
CA ALA A 559 23.61 -11.34 -20.32
C ALA A 559 23.71 -11.49 -21.85
N ARG A 560 24.40 -10.56 -22.51
CA ARG A 560 24.66 -10.57 -23.95
C ARG A 560 25.32 -11.86 -24.41
N SER A 561 26.47 -12.20 -23.83
CA SER A 561 27.24 -13.37 -24.22
C SER A 561 26.43 -14.66 -24.08
N LEU A 562 25.62 -14.77 -23.01
CA LEU A 562 24.71 -15.89 -22.81
C LEU A 562 23.71 -15.97 -23.96
N ILE A 563 22.96 -14.89 -24.22
CA ILE A 563 21.89 -14.87 -25.22
C ILE A 563 22.46 -15.10 -26.62
N GLU A 564 23.56 -14.45 -27.00
CA GLU A 564 24.19 -14.64 -28.31
C GLU A 564 24.62 -16.11 -28.51
N SER A 565 25.19 -16.73 -27.47
CA SER A 565 25.65 -18.13 -27.56
C SER A 565 24.50 -19.14 -27.70
N ARG A 566 23.32 -18.83 -27.16
CA ARG A 566 22.18 -19.76 -27.11
C ARG A 566 21.14 -19.54 -28.20
N SER A 567 20.95 -18.29 -28.62
CA SER A 567 20.04 -17.92 -29.72
C SER A 567 20.74 -17.86 -31.08
N GLY A 568 22.07 -17.69 -31.11
CA GLY A 568 22.84 -17.42 -32.34
C GLY A 568 22.65 -16.01 -32.89
N GLN A 569 21.86 -15.17 -32.23
CA GLN A 569 21.61 -13.79 -32.63
C GLN A 569 22.62 -12.86 -31.98
N LYS A 570 23.30 -12.02 -32.78
CA LYS A 570 24.16 -10.96 -32.27
C LYS A 570 23.33 -9.80 -31.73
N LEU A 571 23.70 -9.30 -30.56
CA LEU A 571 23.03 -8.19 -29.88
C LEU A 571 24.05 -7.07 -29.69
N GLU A 572 23.89 -5.98 -30.44
CA GLU A 572 24.81 -4.85 -30.35
C GLU A 572 24.54 -4.04 -29.07
N PRO A 573 25.55 -3.84 -28.20
CA PRO A 573 25.41 -2.94 -27.06
C PRO A 573 25.19 -1.49 -27.51
N TYR A 574 24.42 -0.74 -26.74
CA TYR A 574 24.17 0.68 -26.96
C TYR A 574 23.97 1.42 -25.63
N ASP A 575 24.03 2.75 -25.68
CA ASP A 575 23.62 3.60 -24.56
C ASP A 575 22.09 3.73 -24.59
N GLY A 576 21.44 2.92 -23.76
CA GLY A 576 19.98 2.85 -23.68
C GLY A 576 19.37 3.86 -22.74
N PHE A 577 18.11 3.63 -22.35
CA PHE A 577 17.35 4.61 -21.58
C PHE A 577 17.94 4.87 -20.18
N TYR A 578 18.57 3.85 -19.61
CA TYR A 578 18.96 3.80 -18.19
C TYR A 578 20.42 3.46 -17.94
N GLY A 579 21.23 3.41 -19.01
CA GLY A 579 22.64 3.02 -18.92
C GLY A 579 23.06 2.18 -20.12
N ARG A 580 24.08 1.35 -19.94
CA ARG A 580 24.56 0.45 -20.98
C ARG A 580 23.55 -0.67 -21.18
N SER A 581 23.11 -0.88 -22.42
CA SER A 581 22.00 -1.77 -22.75
C SER A 581 22.32 -2.73 -23.89
N ILE A 582 21.56 -3.81 -23.94
CA ILE A 582 21.30 -4.60 -25.15
C ILE A 582 19.79 -4.70 -25.37
N LEU A 583 19.37 -4.83 -26.63
CA LEU A 583 17.98 -4.91 -27.00
C LEU A 583 17.68 -6.25 -27.66
N ILE A 584 16.77 -7.00 -27.06
CA ILE A 584 16.28 -8.28 -27.59
C ILE A 584 15.02 -7.99 -28.42
N PRO A 585 14.98 -8.42 -29.69
CA PRO A 585 13.88 -8.08 -30.58
C PRO A 585 12.68 -9.02 -30.38
N PRO A 586 11.47 -8.56 -30.78
CA PRO A 586 10.20 -9.23 -30.53
C PRO A 586 10.13 -10.66 -31.07
N GLU A 587 10.94 -11.02 -32.07
CA GLU A 587 10.98 -12.36 -32.64
C GLU A 587 11.53 -13.41 -31.66
N LEU A 588 12.36 -13.01 -30.69
CA LEU A 588 12.90 -13.91 -29.66
C LEU A 588 12.09 -13.91 -28.36
N THR A 589 11.19 -12.93 -28.19
CA THR A 589 10.49 -12.63 -26.94
C THR A 589 8.98 -12.67 -27.10
N HIS A 590 8.49 -13.21 -28.22
CA HIS A 590 7.06 -13.39 -28.51
C HIS A 590 6.29 -12.07 -28.56
N GLY A 591 6.80 -11.12 -29.34
CA GLY A 591 6.10 -9.87 -29.67
C GLY A 591 6.44 -8.67 -28.78
N VAL A 592 7.44 -8.78 -27.88
CA VAL A 592 7.78 -7.73 -26.91
C VAL A 592 9.24 -7.29 -27.06
N TRP A 593 9.51 -6.01 -27.30
CA TRP A 593 10.89 -5.53 -27.20
C TRP A 593 11.39 -5.62 -25.76
N LEU A 594 12.55 -6.24 -25.54
CA LEU A 594 13.09 -6.43 -24.19
C LEU A 594 14.49 -5.82 -24.10
N GLU A 595 14.61 -4.70 -23.38
CA GLU A 595 15.90 -4.10 -23.05
C GLU A 595 16.45 -4.74 -21.77
N LEU A 596 17.70 -5.22 -21.84
CA LEU A 596 18.49 -5.54 -20.65
C LEU A 596 19.51 -4.42 -20.44
N PHE A 597 19.43 -3.73 -19.31
CA PHE A 597 20.30 -2.58 -19.03
C PHE A 597 21.04 -2.70 -17.71
N GLN A 598 22.23 -2.10 -17.64
CA GLN A 598 23.04 -1.99 -16.43
C GLN A 598 23.27 -0.50 -16.13
N ARG A 599 22.98 -0.11 -14.88
CA ARG A 599 23.16 1.25 -14.35
C ARG A 599 24.61 1.60 -14.07
#